data_AF-A0A1D8CZY6-F1
#
_entry.id   AF-A0A1D8CZY6-F1
#
_cell.length_a   1.000
_cell.length_b   1.000
_cell.length_c   1.000
_cell.angle_alpha   90.00
_cell.angle_beta   90.00
_cell.angle_gamma   90.00
#
_symmetry.space_group_name_H-M   'P 1'
#
loop_
_entity.id
_entity.type
_entity.pdbx_description
1 polymer ?
#
loop_
_entity_poly.entity_id
_entity_poly.type
_entity_poly.pdbx_seq_one_letter_code
_entity_poly.pdbx_strand_id
1 'polypeptide(L)'
;MKKVLSLATGVLLMSGIANQAFADVIAMSFTAGTEFPYVSDPLPNTVGWEFTLSSPVTVTSLGFYDFDDDGLVNDHDVSIWDSSANVVVSASVTTSGWSDAGYFWESVTPVTLSAGTYRIGAAIYGDDYYYSGASSVITATPVTYSGGVYAVGSFDYPDNLSSNNGRFGPNFTFTAVPEPATMLLLGTGLAVLTALRREKTDVV
;
A
#
# COMPACT_ATOMS: atom_id res chain seq x y z
N MET A 1 -0.75 -65.83 -16.09
CA MET A 1 -0.31 -64.58 -16.75
C MET A 1 -1.39 -63.53 -16.63
N LYS A 2 -1.32 -62.64 -15.63
CA LYS A 2 -2.12 -61.41 -15.57
C LYS A 2 -1.14 -60.28 -15.33
N LYS A 3 -0.91 -59.48 -16.37
CA LYS A 3 0.07 -58.38 -16.38
C LYS A 3 -0.47 -57.26 -15.49
N VAL A 4 0.23 -56.96 -14.41
CA VAL A 4 -0.01 -55.76 -13.59
C VAL A 4 0.54 -54.58 -14.40
N LEU A 5 -0.36 -53.75 -14.90
CA LEU A 5 -0.01 -52.54 -15.65
C LEU A 5 0.26 -51.43 -14.63
N SER A 6 1.53 -51.15 -14.35
CA SER A 6 1.96 -50.02 -13.53
C SER A 6 1.74 -48.73 -14.32
N LEU A 7 0.79 -47.90 -13.86
CA LEU A 7 0.53 -46.58 -14.43
C LEU A 7 1.44 -45.56 -13.72
N ALA A 8 2.60 -45.28 -14.32
CA ALA A 8 3.48 -44.20 -13.89
C ALA A 8 2.91 -42.86 -14.38
N THR A 9 2.11 -42.19 -13.55
CA THR A 9 1.64 -40.83 -13.82
C THR A 9 2.78 -39.85 -13.52
N GLY A 10 3.54 -39.49 -14.55
CA GLY A 10 4.52 -38.41 -14.47
C GLY A 10 3.83 -37.05 -14.51
N VAL A 11 3.73 -36.37 -13.37
CA VAL A 11 3.34 -34.96 -13.31
C VAL A 11 4.57 -34.11 -13.63
N LEU A 12 4.66 -33.58 -14.85
CA LEU A 12 5.64 -32.54 -15.18
C LEU A 12 5.17 -31.21 -14.57
N LEU A 13 5.78 -30.81 -13.45
CA LEU A 13 5.63 -29.47 -12.87
C LEU A 13 6.64 -28.52 -13.54
N MET A 14 6.26 -27.92 -14.67
CA MET A 14 6.99 -26.76 -15.19
C MET A 14 6.49 -25.52 -14.44
N SER A 15 7.20 -25.12 -13.38
CA SER A 15 7.00 -23.84 -12.72
C SER A 15 7.55 -22.72 -13.62
N GLY A 16 6.74 -22.29 -14.58
CA GLY A 16 6.99 -21.04 -15.29
C GLY A 16 6.85 -19.88 -14.31
N ILE A 17 7.91 -19.09 -14.12
CA ILE A 17 7.83 -17.81 -13.42
C ILE A 17 7.09 -16.86 -14.37
N ALA A 18 5.76 -16.89 -14.35
CA ALA A 18 4.97 -15.87 -15.02
C ALA A 18 5.11 -14.59 -14.21
N ASN A 19 5.76 -13.57 -14.78
CA ASN A 19 5.70 -12.21 -14.26
C ASN A 19 4.25 -11.72 -14.44
N GLN A 20 3.41 -11.94 -13.42
CA GLN A 20 2.10 -11.30 -13.35
C GLN A 20 2.35 -9.80 -13.22
N ALA A 21 1.96 -9.05 -14.25
CA ALA A 21 1.84 -7.60 -14.14
C ALA A 21 0.56 -7.32 -13.34
N PHE A 22 0.71 -6.77 -12.14
CA PHE A 22 -0.41 -6.25 -11.36
C PHE A 22 -0.65 -4.81 -11.77
N ALA A 23 -1.93 -4.43 -11.87
CA ALA A 23 -2.29 -3.02 -11.98
C ALA A 23 -2.00 -2.31 -10.65
N ASP A 24 -1.62 -1.04 -10.74
CA ASP A 24 -1.48 -0.19 -9.57
C ASP A 24 -2.84 0.01 -8.89
N VAL A 25 -2.81 -0.02 -7.56
CA VAL A 25 -3.97 0.17 -6.70
C VAL A 25 -3.73 1.38 -5.82
N ILE A 26 -4.71 2.28 -5.76
CA ILE A 26 -4.71 3.42 -4.83
C ILE A 26 -4.92 2.90 -3.40
N ALA A 27 -4.07 3.31 -2.48
CA ALA A 27 -4.04 2.73 -1.13
C ALA A 27 -5.27 3.05 -0.29
N MET A 28 -5.82 4.25 -0.44
CA MET A 28 -6.90 4.74 0.40
C MET A 28 -7.83 5.68 -0.36
N SER A 29 -9.11 5.64 -0.01
CA SER A 29 -10.11 6.64 -0.37
C SER A 29 -10.92 7.00 0.89
N PHE A 30 -11.52 8.19 0.89
CA PHE A 30 -12.33 8.67 2.01
C PHE A 30 -13.60 9.35 1.51
N THR A 31 -14.56 9.56 2.41
CA THR A 31 -15.74 10.37 2.10
C THR A 31 -15.99 11.41 3.19
N ALA A 32 -16.45 12.59 2.76
CA ALA A 32 -16.69 13.77 3.58
C ALA A 32 -15.45 14.20 4.39
N GLY A 33 -15.62 15.24 5.20
CA GLY A 33 -14.58 15.81 6.05
C GLY A 33 -14.72 17.33 6.11
N THR A 34 -13.80 17.94 6.84
CA THR A 34 -13.61 19.39 6.85
C THR A 34 -12.31 19.69 6.12
N GLU A 35 -12.36 20.71 5.27
CA GLU A 35 -11.21 21.28 4.58
C GLU A 35 -10.32 22.05 5.55
N PHE A 36 -9.01 21.94 5.38
CA PHE A 36 -8.05 22.73 6.14
C PHE A 36 -7.00 23.30 5.19
N PRO A 37 -6.82 24.64 5.15
CA PRO A 37 -5.77 25.27 4.38
C PRO A 37 -4.39 25.06 5.02
N TYR A 38 -3.33 25.45 4.30
CA TYR A 38 -2.08 25.83 4.93
C TYR A 38 -2.30 27.01 5.89
N VAL A 39 -1.69 26.96 7.07
CA VAL A 39 -1.66 28.11 7.98
C VAL A 39 -0.27 28.22 8.58
N SER A 40 0.28 29.43 8.59
CA SER A 40 1.70 29.66 8.84
C SER A 40 2.16 29.52 10.30
N ASP A 41 1.27 29.50 11.31
CA ASP A 41 1.63 29.22 12.73
C ASP A 41 0.40 29.20 13.69
N PRO A 42 0.34 28.31 14.71
CA PRO A 42 0.92 26.98 14.78
C PRO A 42 -0.08 25.95 14.25
N LEU A 43 0.24 25.36 13.09
CA LEU A 43 -0.48 24.23 12.51
C LEU A 43 0.53 23.27 11.86
N PRO A 44 0.12 22.03 11.57
CA PRO A 44 1.05 21.04 11.09
C PRO A 44 1.65 21.38 9.72
N ASN A 45 2.98 21.26 9.63
CA ASN A 45 3.72 21.38 8.39
C ASN A 45 3.77 20.06 7.64
N THR A 46 3.74 18.94 8.35
CA THR A 46 3.49 17.61 7.78
C THR A 46 2.11 17.15 8.19
N VAL A 47 1.27 16.77 7.23
CA VAL A 47 -0.02 16.11 7.50
C VAL A 47 -0.10 14.78 6.80
N GLY A 48 -0.76 13.80 7.41
CA GLY A 48 -0.97 12.52 6.77
C GLY A 48 -1.70 11.52 7.64
N TRP A 49 -1.34 10.25 7.45
CA TRP A 49 -1.98 9.13 8.11
C TRP A 49 -1.02 7.96 8.36
N GLU A 50 -1.32 7.21 9.42
CA GLU A 50 -0.64 5.97 9.76
C GLU A 50 -1.38 4.79 9.13
N PHE A 51 -0.63 3.80 8.68
CA PHE A 51 -1.15 2.56 8.15
C PHE A 51 -0.32 1.36 8.55
N THR A 52 -0.97 0.20 8.48
CA THR A 52 -0.32 -1.10 8.62
C THR A 52 -0.49 -1.92 7.34
N LEU A 53 0.53 -2.71 7.05
CA LEU A 53 0.54 -3.67 5.94
C LEU A 53 0.52 -5.09 6.51
N SER A 54 -0.45 -5.91 6.12
CA SER A 54 -0.50 -7.33 6.51
C SER A 54 0.37 -8.24 5.64
N SER A 55 0.79 -7.77 4.47
CA SER A 55 1.71 -8.46 3.55
C SER A 55 2.51 -7.43 2.76
N PRO A 56 3.64 -7.83 2.14
CA PRO A 56 4.46 -6.90 1.37
C PRO A 56 3.71 -6.28 0.19
N VAL A 57 4.02 -5.01 -0.09
CA VAL A 57 3.54 -4.26 -1.26
C VAL A 57 4.71 -3.56 -1.92
N THR A 58 4.63 -3.32 -3.22
CA THR A 58 5.60 -2.48 -3.94
C THR A 58 4.94 -1.14 -4.24
N VAL A 59 5.38 -0.09 -3.55
CA VAL A 59 4.93 1.29 -3.78
C VAL A 59 5.48 1.78 -5.12
N THR A 60 4.62 2.37 -5.93
CA THR A 60 4.93 2.78 -7.30
C THR A 60 4.80 4.28 -7.51
N SER A 61 3.93 4.96 -6.77
CA SER A 61 3.75 6.41 -6.84
C SER A 61 3.35 6.98 -5.49
N LEU A 62 3.65 8.25 -5.27
CA LEU A 62 3.11 9.06 -4.19
C LEU A 62 2.22 10.14 -4.78
N GLY A 63 1.20 10.57 -4.04
CA GLY A 63 0.27 11.58 -4.53
C GLY A 63 -0.18 12.54 -3.46
N PHE A 64 -0.73 13.65 -3.91
CA PHE A 64 -1.31 14.72 -3.10
C PHE A 64 -2.71 15.06 -3.62
N TYR A 65 -3.65 15.23 -2.71
CA TYR A 65 -5.06 15.42 -3.02
C TYR A 65 -5.31 16.80 -3.63
N ASP A 66 -6.05 16.83 -4.75
CA ASP A 66 -6.52 18.05 -5.38
C ASP A 66 -7.94 18.34 -4.88
N PHE A 67 -8.06 19.38 -4.05
CA PHE A 67 -9.23 19.63 -3.21
C PHE A 67 -10.46 20.10 -4.00
N ASP A 68 -10.28 20.78 -5.12
CA ASP A 68 -11.36 21.32 -5.96
C ASP A 68 -11.34 20.78 -7.41
N ASP A 69 -10.44 19.84 -7.70
CA ASP A 69 -10.19 19.31 -9.06
C ASP A 69 -9.82 20.44 -10.03
N ASP A 70 -9.16 21.49 -9.53
CA ASP A 70 -8.71 22.67 -10.26
C ASP A 70 -7.18 22.75 -10.43
N GLY A 71 -6.47 21.73 -9.92
CA GLY A 71 -5.04 21.59 -9.98
C GLY A 71 -4.33 22.09 -8.73
N LEU A 72 -3.14 21.56 -8.49
CA LEU A 72 -2.29 22.03 -7.39
C LEU A 72 -1.72 23.42 -7.68
N VAL A 73 -1.65 24.25 -6.65
CA VAL A 73 -1.02 25.58 -6.68
C VAL A 73 0.49 25.46 -6.46
N ASN A 74 0.93 24.52 -5.60
CA ASN A 74 2.32 24.31 -5.23
C ASN A 74 2.76 22.86 -5.41
N ASP A 75 4.07 22.65 -5.45
CA ASP A 75 4.64 21.32 -5.35
C ASP A 75 4.68 20.89 -3.87
N HIS A 76 4.40 19.61 -3.60
CA HIS A 76 4.31 19.06 -2.25
C HIS A 76 5.27 17.90 -2.05
N ASP A 77 6.16 18.02 -1.07
CA ASP A 77 7.00 16.88 -0.67
C ASP A 77 6.15 15.84 0.06
N VAL A 78 6.14 14.61 -0.44
CA VAL A 78 5.42 13.48 0.15
C VAL A 78 6.41 12.38 0.47
N SER A 79 6.32 11.83 1.68
CA SER A 79 7.19 10.74 2.12
C SER A 79 6.43 9.68 2.90
N ILE A 80 6.91 8.44 2.80
CA ILE A 80 6.55 7.33 3.67
C ILE A 80 7.73 7.08 4.60
N TRP A 81 7.44 6.98 5.90
CA TRP A 81 8.39 6.62 6.94
C TRP A 81 8.06 5.26 7.56
N ASP A 82 9.09 4.54 7.98
CA ASP A 82 8.94 3.39 8.87
C ASP A 82 8.71 3.81 10.33
N SER A 83 8.41 2.84 11.19
CA SER A 83 8.21 3.08 12.63
C SER A 83 9.44 3.57 13.39
N SER A 84 10.63 3.52 12.77
CA SER A 84 11.89 4.05 13.31
C SER A 84 12.18 5.46 12.81
N ALA A 85 11.20 6.11 12.17
CA ALA A 85 11.28 7.44 11.58
C ALA A 85 12.28 7.57 10.41
N ASN A 86 12.66 6.47 9.75
CA ASN A 86 13.44 6.54 8.51
C ASN A 86 12.52 6.75 7.32
N VAL A 87 12.89 7.66 6.41
CA VAL A 87 12.23 7.79 5.10
C VAL A 87 12.52 6.53 4.27
N VAL A 88 11.47 5.86 3.82
CA VAL A 88 11.56 4.66 2.97
C VAL A 88 11.16 4.92 1.52
N VAL A 89 10.27 5.89 1.29
CA VAL A 89 9.86 6.34 -0.05
C VAL A 89 9.65 7.85 0.02
N SER A 90 10.05 8.58 -1.02
CA SER A 90 9.84 10.03 -1.10
C SER A 90 9.70 10.47 -2.56
N ALA A 91 8.91 11.51 -2.77
CA ALA A 91 8.73 12.21 -4.04
C ALA A 91 8.28 13.65 -3.78
N SER A 92 8.56 14.54 -4.73
CA SER A 92 7.95 15.87 -4.76
C SER A 92 6.80 15.81 -5.76
N VAL A 93 5.56 15.84 -5.28
CA VAL A 93 4.34 15.82 -6.10
C VAL A 93 4.16 17.18 -6.74
N THR A 94 4.27 17.25 -8.07
CA THR A 94 4.29 18.53 -8.77
C THR A 94 2.94 18.93 -9.34
N THR A 95 2.77 20.22 -9.61
CA THR A 95 1.64 20.77 -10.39
C THR A 95 1.54 20.21 -11.82
N SER A 96 2.58 19.52 -12.29
CA SER A 96 2.64 18.85 -13.60
C SER A 96 2.47 17.33 -13.54
N GLY A 97 2.26 16.76 -12.34
CA GLY A 97 1.95 15.35 -12.15
C GLY A 97 0.67 14.95 -12.88
N TRP A 98 0.47 13.65 -13.07
CA TRP A 98 -0.78 13.19 -13.68
C TRP A 98 -1.90 13.23 -12.64
N SER A 99 -3.08 13.66 -13.04
CA SER A 99 -4.28 13.63 -12.20
C SER A 99 -5.03 12.32 -12.40
N ASP A 100 -5.37 11.64 -11.30
CA ASP A 100 -6.28 10.50 -11.26
C ASP A 100 -6.96 10.40 -9.89
N ALA A 101 -8.25 10.08 -9.88
CA ALA A 101 -9.06 9.88 -8.68
C ALA A 101 -9.00 11.02 -7.64
N GLY A 102 -8.87 12.27 -8.08
CA GLY A 102 -8.77 13.46 -7.22
C GLY A 102 -7.39 13.67 -6.60
N TYR A 103 -6.35 13.06 -7.15
CA TYR A 103 -4.97 13.23 -6.72
C TYR A 103 -4.09 13.58 -7.91
N PHE A 104 -3.10 14.44 -7.66
CA PHE A 104 -1.92 14.50 -8.49
C PHE A 104 -0.91 13.48 -7.99
N TRP A 105 -0.25 12.81 -8.93
CA TRP A 105 0.64 11.72 -8.64
C TRP A 105 2.02 11.94 -9.27
N GLU A 106 3.03 11.40 -8.60
CA GLU A 106 4.39 11.29 -9.11
C GLU A 106 4.93 9.87 -8.92
N SER A 107 5.53 9.34 -9.98
CA SER A 107 6.10 7.99 -9.97
C SER A 107 7.37 7.97 -9.14
N VAL A 108 7.55 6.90 -8.36
CA VAL A 108 8.81 6.64 -7.64
C VAL A 108 9.55 5.46 -8.26
N THR A 109 10.85 5.37 -7.98
CA THR A 109 11.53 4.07 -8.18
C THR A 109 10.84 3.04 -7.29
N PRO A 110 10.32 1.92 -7.82
CA PRO A 110 9.49 1.02 -7.02
C PRO A 110 10.20 0.51 -5.76
N VAL A 111 9.54 0.66 -4.60
CA VAL A 111 10.08 0.24 -3.30
C VAL A 111 9.16 -0.79 -2.67
N THR A 112 9.71 -1.94 -2.33
CA THR A 112 8.95 -2.97 -1.60
C THR A 112 8.97 -2.67 -0.10
N LEU A 113 7.79 -2.40 0.45
CA LEU A 113 7.54 -2.33 1.87
C LEU A 113 7.15 -3.72 2.38
N SER A 114 7.74 -4.14 3.49
CA SER A 114 7.36 -5.38 4.16
C SER A 114 6.08 -5.20 4.97
N ALA A 115 5.52 -6.29 5.50
CA ALA A 115 4.48 -6.17 6.51
C ALA A 115 5.02 -5.37 7.72
N GLY A 116 4.24 -4.42 8.23
CA GLY A 116 4.69 -3.48 9.25
C GLY A 116 3.81 -2.24 9.37
N THR A 117 4.21 -1.32 10.24
CA THR A 117 3.56 -0.03 10.47
C THR A 117 4.37 1.07 9.80
N TYR A 118 3.67 1.97 9.11
CA TYR A 118 4.26 3.06 8.35
C TYR A 118 3.40 4.32 8.52
N ARG A 119 4.01 5.47 8.28
CA ARG A 119 3.30 6.75 8.19
C ARG A 119 3.58 7.38 6.85
N ILE A 120 2.55 7.85 6.19
CA ILE A 120 2.70 8.73 5.03
C ILE A 120 2.35 10.16 5.45
N GLY A 121 3.09 11.12 4.93
CA GLY A 121 2.92 12.53 5.22
C GLY A 121 3.30 13.39 4.03
N ALA A 122 2.60 14.51 3.87
CA ALA A 122 2.91 15.54 2.91
C ALA A 122 3.22 16.85 3.62
N ALA A 123 4.18 17.60 3.06
CA ALA A 123 4.33 19.00 3.37
C ALA A 123 3.13 19.78 2.80
N ILE A 124 2.52 20.64 3.60
CA ILE A 124 1.44 21.53 3.15
C ILE A 124 2.00 22.92 2.90
N TYR A 125 1.66 23.51 1.77
CA TYR A 125 2.13 24.82 1.31
C TYR A 125 0.98 25.59 0.67
N GLY A 126 1.03 26.93 0.77
CA GLY A 126 0.16 27.83 0.01
C GLY A 126 -1.34 27.54 0.16
N ASP A 127 -2.11 27.72 -0.92
CA ASP A 127 -3.56 27.55 -0.88
C ASP A 127 -4.01 26.12 -1.26
N ASP A 128 -3.14 25.12 -1.12
CA ASP A 128 -3.48 23.71 -1.34
C ASP A 128 -4.00 23.06 -0.04
N TYR A 129 -5.23 22.55 -0.07
CA TYR A 129 -5.96 22.07 1.10
C TYR A 129 -5.76 20.57 1.32
N TYR A 130 -6.01 20.13 2.57
CA TYR A 130 -6.18 18.71 2.90
C TYR A 130 -7.50 18.50 3.64
N TYR A 131 -8.00 17.26 3.61
CA TYR A 131 -9.20 16.87 4.35
C TYR A 131 -8.89 16.27 5.71
N SER A 132 -9.62 16.65 6.75
CA SER A 132 -9.56 15.99 8.07
C SER A 132 -10.96 15.73 8.61
N GLY A 133 -11.08 14.75 9.51
CA GLY A 133 -12.36 14.37 10.09
C GLY A 133 -13.27 13.64 9.10
N ALA A 134 -12.71 12.82 8.21
CA ALA A 134 -13.50 12.08 7.23
C ALA A 134 -14.50 11.12 7.91
N SER A 135 -15.69 11.01 7.32
CA SER A 135 -16.77 10.15 7.85
C SER A 135 -16.52 8.67 7.61
N SER A 136 -15.83 8.33 6.52
CA SER A 136 -15.38 6.97 6.22
C SER A 136 -14.01 6.98 5.58
N VAL A 137 -13.22 5.95 5.87
CA VAL A 137 -11.93 5.67 5.23
C VAL A 137 -11.96 4.23 4.74
N ILE A 138 -11.67 4.01 3.47
CA ILE A 138 -11.63 2.70 2.83
C ILE A 138 -10.22 2.50 2.29
N THR A 139 -9.57 1.41 2.69
CA THR A 139 -8.23 1.05 2.22
C THR A 139 -8.26 -0.18 1.34
N ALA A 140 -7.36 -0.23 0.36
CA ALA A 140 -7.13 -1.42 -0.44
C ALA A 140 -6.32 -2.45 0.34
N THR A 141 -6.69 -3.73 0.29
CA THR A 141 -5.87 -4.81 0.87
C THR A 141 -4.47 -4.84 0.23
N PRO A 142 -3.37 -4.98 1.00
CA PRO A 142 -3.26 -5.32 2.43
C PRO A 142 -3.14 -4.11 3.39
N VAL A 143 -3.48 -2.91 2.95
CA VAL A 143 -3.39 -1.68 3.74
C VAL A 143 -4.54 -1.62 4.75
N THR A 144 -4.23 -1.29 5.99
CA THR A 144 -5.20 -0.95 7.03
C THR A 144 -4.87 0.42 7.59
N TYR A 145 -5.83 1.34 7.57
CA TYR A 145 -5.68 2.68 8.14
C TYR A 145 -5.67 2.62 9.68
N SER A 146 -4.77 3.39 10.31
CA SER A 146 -4.54 3.36 11.77
C SER A 146 -4.70 4.71 12.46
N GLY A 147 -4.93 5.80 11.72
CA GLY A 147 -5.21 7.12 12.30
C GLY A 147 -4.60 8.26 11.49
N GLY A 148 -5.05 9.49 11.73
CA GLY A 148 -4.43 10.69 11.18
C GLY A 148 -3.19 11.07 11.98
N VAL A 149 -2.16 11.57 11.32
CA VAL A 149 -0.89 11.97 11.97
C VAL A 149 -0.41 13.33 11.49
N TYR A 150 0.42 14.01 12.28
CA TYR A 150 1.00 15.28 11.90
C TYR A 150 2.34 15.61 12.60
N ALA A 151 3.10 16.55 12.02
CA ALA A 151 4.25 17.22 12.66
C ALA A 151 4.13 18.74 12.52
N VAL A 152 4.74 19.47 13.45
CA VAL A 152 4.76 20.94 13.50
C VAL A 152 6.21 21.40 13.41
N GLY A 153 6.47 22.49 12.69
CA GLY A 153 7.76 23.14 12.55
C GLY A 153 8.50 22.86 11.24
N SER A 154 8.35 21.66 10.68
CA SER A 154 9.11 21.20 9.52
C SER A 154 8.46 19.99 8.83
N PHE A 155 8.91 19.70 7.61
CA PHE A 155 8.59 18.45 6.92
C PHE A 155 9.43 17.31 7.49
N ASP A 156 8.93 16.72 8.57
CA ASP A 156 9.56 15.61 9.29
C ASP A 156 8.56 14.50 9.57
N TYR A 157 9.06 13.40 10.17
CA TYR A 157 8.25 12.28 10.64
C TYR A 157 7.05 12.78 11.46
N PRO A 158 5.80 12.49 11.06
CA PRO A 158 4.61 12.97 11.74
C PRO A 158 4.36 12.18 13.03
N ASP A 159 4.98 12.61 14.14
CA ASP A 159 4.89 11.86 15.41
C ASP A 159 3.59 12.10 16.19
N ASN A 160 2.89 13.21 15.93
CA ASN A 160 1.69 13.55 16.65
C ASN A 160 0.48 12.82 16.06
N LEU A 161 -0.36 12.27 16.93
CA LEU A 161 -1.62 11.65 16.55
C LEU A 161 -2.72 12.71 16.44
N SER A 162 -3.55 12.60 15.41
CA SER A 162 -4.76 13.41 15.26
C SER A 162 -5.91 12.79 16.04
N SER A 163 -6.69 13.62 16.74
CA SER A 163 -7.93 13.20 17.39
C SER A 163 -9.06 12.93 16.41
N ASN A 164 -8.97 13.52 15.21
CA ASN A 164 -9.95 13.40 14.14
C ASN A 164 -9.48 12.34 13.13
N ASN A 165 -10.45 11.83 12.36
CA ASN A 165 -10.16 10.84 11.35
C ASN A 165 -9.40 11.47 10.17
N GLY A 166 -8.10 11.23 10.10
CA GLY A 166 -7.25 11.55 8.98
C GLY A 166 -6.74 12.98 8.94
N ARG A 167 -5.69 13.16 8.15
CA ARG A 167 -5.30 14.42 7.52
C ARG A 167 -4.86 14.09 6.09
N PHE A 168 -5.86 13.88 5.25
CA PHE A 168 -5.75 13.36 3.89
C PHE A 168 -5.38 14.49 2.94
N GLY A 169 -4.08 14.69 2.82
CA GLY A 169 -3.42 15.27 1.65
C GLY A 169 -2.65 14.16 0.90
N PRO A 170 -1.74 13.42 1.56
CA PRO A 170 -0.95 12.41 0.88
C PRO A 170 -1.68 11.09 0.64
N ASN A 171 -1.29 10.39 -0.42
CA ASN A 171 -1.67 9.01 -0.71
C ASN A 171 -0.55 8.29 -1.49
N PHE A 172 -0.71 7.00 -1.75
CA PHE A 172 0.22 6.23 -2.56
C PHE A 172 -0.50 5.19 -3.42
N THR A 173 0.14 4.82 -4.53
CA THR A 173 -0.24 3.64 -5.31
C THR A 173 0.75 2.51 -5.07
N PHE A 174 0.25 1.28 -5.18
CA PHE A 174 1.10 0.11 -5.04
C PHE A 174 0.63 -1.07 -5.88
N THR A 175 1.52 -2.03 -6.08
CA THR A 175 1.18 -3.38 -6.53
C THR A 175 1.32 -4.38 -5.39
N ALA A 176 0.39 -5.33 -5.30
CA ALA A 176 0.53 -6.43 -4.36
C ALA A 176 1.69 -7.33 -4.79
N VAL A 177 2.57 -7.71 -3.85
CA VAL A 177 3.63 -8.69 -4.13
C VAL A 177 2.98 -10.08 -4.14
N PRO A 178 2.96 -10.80 -5.27
CA PRO A 178 2.33 -12.13 -5.32
C PRO A 178 3.00 -13.08 -4.33
N GLU A 179 2.18 -13.85 -3.62
CA GLU A 179 2.69 -14.92 -2.75
C GLU A 179 3.56 -15.87 -3.59
N PRO A 180 4.75 -16.26 -3.10
CA PRO A 180 5.58 -17.21 -3.81
C PRO A 180 4.79 -18.49 -4.12
N ALA A 181 4.84 -18.94 -5.38
CA ALA A 181 4.20 -20.20 -5.81
C ALA A 181 4.65 -21.45 -5.02
N THR A 182 5.67 -21.31 -4.17
CA THR A 182 6.10 -22.32 -3.21
C THR A 182 5.02 -22.69 -2.19
N MET A 183 4.11 -21.77 -1.81
CA MET A 183 2.99 -22.10 -0.93
C MET A 183 1.96 -23.00 -1.61
N LEU A 184 1.68 -22.75 -2.89
CA LEU A 184 0.87 -23.65 -3.72
C LEU A 184 1.57 -25.01 -3.91
N LEU A 185 2.89 -25.01 -4.12
CA LEU A 185 3.68 -26.24 -4.25
C LEU A 185 3.70 -27.05 -2.93
N LEU A 186 3.80 -26.37 -1.78
CA LEU A 186 3.74 -27.01 -0.47
C LEU A 186 2.34 -27.59 -0.22
N GLY A 187 1.28 -26.84 -0.51
CA GLY A 187 -0.11 -27.29 -0.35
C GLY A 187 -0.44 -28.48 -1.25
N THR A 188 -0.06 -28.42 -2.52
CA THR A 188 -0.23 -29.53 -3.47
C THR A 188 0.65 -30.73 -3.11
N GLY A 189 1.89 -30.50 -2.67
CA GLY A 189 2.78 -31.55 -2.17
C GLY A 189 2.22 -32.32 -0.97
N LEU A 190 1.65 -31.61 0.01
CA LEU A 190 0.99 -32.23 1.16
C LEU A 190 -0.27 -33.02 0.77
N ALA A 191 -1.06 -32.51 -0.19
CA ALA A 191 -2.22 -33.21 -0.72
C ALA A 191 -1.85 -34.52 -1.45
N VAL A 192 -0.77 -34.50 -2.23
CA VAL A 192 -0.26 -35.71 -2.91
C VAL A 192 0.27 -36.73 -1.88
N LEU A 193 1.05 -36.28 -0.89
CA LEU A 193 1.58 -37.16 0.16
C LEU A 193 0.47 -37.83 0.98
N THR A 194 -0.60 -37.10 1.29
CA THR A 194 -1.75 -37.66 2.02
C THR A 194 -2.54 -38.65 1.18
N ALA A 195 -2.72 -38.40 -0.13
CA ALA A 195 -3.34 -39.35 -1.05
C ALA A 195 -2.54 -40.67 -1.13
N LEU A 196 -1.22 -40.59 -1.29
CA LEU A 196 -0.33 -41.76 -1.36
C LEU A 196 -0.27 -42.56 -0.04
N ARG A 197 -0.53 -41.92 1.10
CA ARG A 197 -0.57 -42.58 2.41
C ARG A 197 -1.86 -43.38 2.63
N ARG A 198 -2.98 -42.94 2.04
CA ARG A 198 -4.28 -43.64 2.17
C ARG A 198 -4.28 -44.97 1.42
N GLU A 199 -3.73 -45.01 0.21
CA GLU A 199 -3.65 -46.26 -0.58
C GLU A 199 -2.87 -47.39 0.11
N LYS A 200 -1.91 -47.08 0.99
CA LYS A 200 -1.15 -48.09 1.73
C LYS A 200 -1.90 -48.71 2.91
N THR A 201 -3.01 -48.12 3.35
CA THR A 201 -3.74 -48.59 4.56
C THR A 201 -4.85 -49.58 4.20
N ASP A 202 -5.31 -49.59 2.94
CA ASP A 202 -6.42 -50.44 2.47
C ASP A 202 -5.98 -51.86 2.03
N VAL A 203 -4.76 -52.29 2.40
CA VAL A 203 -4.23 -53.65 2.14
C VAL A 203 -3.95 -54.36 3.46
N VAL A 204 -5.00 -54.77 4.18
CA VAL A 204 -4.97 -55.79 5.25
C VAL A 204 -6.24 -56.63 5.17
#